data_AF-A0A8X6RIS7-F1
#
_entry.id   AF-A0A8X6RIS7-F1
#
_cell.length_a   1.000
_cell.length_b   1.000
_cell.length_c   1.000
_cell.angle_alpha   90.00
_cell.angle_beta   90.00
_cell.angle_gamma   90.00
#
_symmetry.space_group_name_H-M   'P 1'
#
loop_
_entity.id
_entity.type
_entity.pdbx_description
1 polymer ?
#
loop_
_entity_poly.entity_id
_entity_poly.type
_entity_poly.pdbx_seq_one_letter_code
_entity_poly.pdbx_strand_id
1 'polypeptide(L)'
;MACNAEDCGFQMLNDDEIVTSVKEESDSVDDETVEDEDDNESSKGPFNADAFSALQTAMEWYKQQSECCPTQLLLLKSVIDLAAKKKRRCTMVQRKTSDYFPQ
;
A
#
# COMPACT_ATOMS: atom_id res chain seq x y z
N MET A 1 28.92 -17.05 -41.14
CA MET A 1 27.96 -16.20 -40.43
C MET A 1 28.08 -16.61 -38.97
N ALA A 2 28.66 -15.75 -38.14
CA ALA A 2 28.99 -16.08 -36.75
C ALA A 2 27.72 -16.07 -35.90
N CYS A 3 27.38 -17.21 -35.30
CA CYS A 3 26.29 -17.33 -34.34
C CYS A 3 26.86 -17.20 -32.93
N ASN A 4 27.22 -15.98 -32.51
CA ASN A 4 27.38 -15.66 -31.09
C ASN A 4 25.99 -15.29 -30.55
N ALA A 5 25.17 -16.30 -30.31
CA ALA A 5 24.07 -16.16 -29.36
C ALA A 5 24.69 -16.40 -27.99
N GLU A 6 25.07 -15.30 -27.33
CA GLU A 6 25.42 -15.32 -25.91
C GLU A 6 24.17 -15.81 -25.18
N ASP A 7 24.20 -17.10 -24.83
CA ASP A 7 23.35 -17.67 -23.81
C ASP A 7 23.71 -16.96 -22.51
N CYS A 8 23.03 -15.84 -22.22
CA CYS A 8 23.03 -15.23 -20.90
C CYS A 8 22.19 -16.12 -19.97
N GLY A 9 22.59 -17.40 -19.85
CA GLY A 9 22.05 -18.33 -18.90
C GLY A 9 22.40 -17.85 -17.50
N PHE A 10 21.41 -17.80 -16.62
CA PHE A 10 21.69 -17.59 -15.20
C PHE A 10 22.59 -18.73 -14.73
N GLN A 11 23.79 -18.38 -14.22
CA GLN A 11 24.68 -19.36 -13.63
C GLN A 11 24.00 -19.94 -12.39
N MET A 12 23.75 -21.25 -12.40
CA MET A 12 23.26 -21.95 -11.22
C MET A 12 24.40 -22.05 -10.22
N LEU A 13 24.30 -21.30 -9.12
CA LEU A 13 25.30 -21.32 -8.05
C LEU A 13 25.21 -22.64 -7.28
N ASN A 14 26.37 -23.16 -6.87
CA ASN A 14 26.43 -24.31 -5.96
C ASN A 14 26.14 -23.86 -4.51
N ASP A 15 25.79 -24.79 -3.62
CA ASP A 15 25.44 -24.48 -2.22
C ASP A 15 26.51 -23.65 -1.49
N ASP A 16 27.79 -23.94 -1.74
CA ASP A 16 28.91 -23.19 -1.16
C ASP A 16 28.99 -21.74 -1.67
N GLU A 17 28.71 -21.51 -2.96
CA GLU A 17 28.72 -20.19 -3.58
C GLU A 17 27.53 -19.32 -3.09
N ILE A 18 26.38 -19.95 -2.85
CA ILE A 18 25.19 -19.29 -2.29
C ILE A 18 25.50 -18.78 -0.88
N VAL A 19 26.13 -19.63 -0.04
CA VAL A 19 26.49 -19.27 1.33
C VAL A 19 27.50 -18.11 1.35
N THR A 20 28.45 -18.08 0.41
CA THR A 20 29.40 -16.96 0.30
C THR A 20 28.72 -15.67 -0.13
N SER A 21 27.82 -15.69 -1.14
CA SER A 21 27.12 -14.48 -1.57
C SER A 21 26.23 -13.89 -0.48
N VAL A 22 25.50 -14.72 0.27
CA VAL A 22 24.67 -14.26 1.40
C VAL A 22 25.53 -13.64 2.50
N LYS A 23 26.74 -14.17 2.71
CA LYS A 23 27.65 -13.68 3.74
C LYS A 23 28.34 -12.38 3.32
N GLU A 24 28.73 -12.25 2.05
CA GLU A 24 29.30 -11.00 1.49
C GLU A 24 28.27 -9.87 1.45
N GLU A 25 26.99 -10.16 1.16
CA GLU A 25 25.90 -9.17 1.23
C GLU A 25 25.71 -8.63 2.66
N SER A 26 25.90 -9.49 3.67
CA SER A 26 25.78 -9.09 5.08
C SER A 26 26.97 -8.30 5.63
N ASP A 27 28.16 -8.43 5.02
CA ASP A 27 29.40 -7.78 5.47
C ASP A 27 29.64 -6.42 4.76
N SER A 28 28.74 -6.04 3.83
CA SER A 28 28.74 -4.75 3.13
C SER A 28 27.82 -3.69 3.76
N VAL A 29 27.14 -4.01 4.88
CA VAL A 29 26.32 -3.05 5.64
C VAL A 29 27.10 -2.59 6.87
N ASP A 30 28.19 -1.90 6.62
CA ASP A 30 28.74 -0.90 7.55
C ASP A 30 29.66 0.01 6.74
N ASP A 31 29.11 1.11 6.22
CA ASP A 31 29.58 2.45 6.59
C ASP A 31 28.74 3.54 5.89
N GLU A 32 28.46 4.59 6.66
CA GLU A 32 28.01 5.94 6.28
C GLU A 32 26.52 6.21 5.96
N THR A 33 25.84 6.61 7.04
CA THR A 33 24.94 7.78 7.12
C THR A 33 23.79 7.89 6.13
N VAL A 34 22.61 7.49 6.58
CA VAL A 34 21.47 8.42 6.52
C VAL A 34 20.80 8.42 7.88
N GLU A 35 20.66 9.63 8.41
CA GLU A 35 19.77 9.98 9.50
C GLU A 35 18.38 9.48 9.13
N ASP A 36 18.00 8.28 9.56
CA ASP A 36 16.59 7.91 9.63
C ASP A 36 16.08 8.65 10.85
N GLU A 37 15.69 9.90 10.59
CA GLU A 37 14.84 10.67 11.48
C GLU A 37 13.83 9.71 12.09
N ASP A 38 13.80 9.70 13.42
CA ASP A 38 12.71 9.17 14.22
C ASP A 38 11.43 9.94 13.87
N ASP A 39 10.92 9.73 12.65
CA ASP A 39 9.57 10.05 12.24
C ASP A 39 8.68 8.86 12.60
N ASN A 40 8.80 8.44 13.85
CA ASN A 40 7.67 7.93 14.60
C ASN A 40 6.76 9.12 15.02
N GLU A 41 6.57 10.12 14.13
CA GLU A 41 5.35 10.89 14.14
C GLU A 41 4.24 9.88 13.84
N SER A 42 3.65 9.38 14.94
CA SER A 42 2.28 8.94 15.02
C SER A 42 1.64 8.86 13.63
N SER A 43 1.67 7.68 13.00
CA SER A 43 0.95 7.39 11.74
C SER A 43 -0.54 7.60 11.97
N LYS A 44 -0.92 8.85 12.11
CA LYS A 44 -2.25 9.37 12.16
C LYS A 44 -2.51 9.64 10.69
N GLY A 45 -2.61 8.54 9.94
CA GLY A 45 -2.88 8.54 8.52
C GLY A 45 -3.98 9.58 8.22
N PRO A 46 -3.88 10.25 7.07
CA PRO A 46 -4.53 11.54 6.82
C PRO A 46 -5.94 11.57 7.39
N PHE A 47 -6.22 12.58 8.23
CA PHE A 47 -7.46 12.71 8.98
C PHE A 47 -8.64 12.50 8.03
N ASN A 48 -9.32 11.36 8.23
CA ASN A 48 -10.34 10.65 7.43
C ASN A 48 -10.95 11.29 6.15
N ALA A 49 -11.21 12.61 6.12
CA ALA A 49 -11.90 13.29 5.03
C ALA A 49 -11.04 13.49 3.78
N ASP A 50 -9.79 13.97 3.94
CA ASP A 50 -8.91 14.26 2.80
C ASP A 50 -8.39 12.98 2.15
N ALA A 51 -8.06 11.98 2.98
CA ALA A 51 -7.72 10.63 2.53
C ALA A 51 -8.84 9.98 1.73
N PHE A 52 -10.08 10.13 2.20
CA PHE A 52 -11.26 9.59 1.52
C PHE A 52 -11.53 10.30 0.20
N SER A 53 -11.37 11.62 0.15
CA SER A 53 -11.54 12.41 -1.06
C SER A 53 -10.49 12.05 -2.10
N ALA A 54 -9.21 11.91 -1.70
CA ALA A 54 -8.13 11.46 -2.57
C ALA A 54 -8.38 10.05 -3.11
N LEU A 55 -8.83 9.13 -2.25
CA LEU A 55 -9.21 7.77 -2.65
C LEU A 55 -10.36 7.78 -3.66
N GLN A 56 -11.39 8.59 -3.44
CA GLN A 56 -12.53 8.69 -4.35
C GLN A 56 -12.09 9.20 -5.73
N THR A 57 -11.25 10.24 -5.77
CA THR A 57 -10.69 10.77 -7.02
C THR A 57 -9.86 9.72 -7.76
N ALA A 58 -8.98 8.99 -7.07
CA ALA A 58 -8.19 7.92 -7.67
C ALA A 58 -9.09 6.80 -8.24
N MET A 59 -10.16 6.44 -7.54
CA MET A 59 -11.13 5.44 -8.00
C MET A 59 -11.95 5.91 -9.21
N GLU A 60 -12.32 7.19 -9.29
CA GLU A 60 -12.99 7.78 -10.44
C GLU A 60 -12.09 7.84 -11.67
N TRP A 61 -10.80 8.13 -11.48
CA TRP A 61 -9.80 8.06 -12.54
C TRP A 61 -9.58 6.62 -13.03
N TYR A 62 -9.48 5.66 -12.12
CA TYR A 62 -9.26 4.25 -12.46
C TYR A 62 -10.42 3.66 -13.28
N LYS A 63 -11.67 4.07 -13.01
CA LYS A 63 -12.85 3.66 -13.78
C LYS A 63 -12.84 4.09 -15.25
N GLN A 64 -12.08 5.13 -15.59
CA GLN A 64 -12.01 5.66 -16.95
C GLN A 64 -10.93 4.99 -17.80
N GLN A 65 -10.10 4.11 -17.20
CA GLN A 65 -9.04 3.42 -17.91
C GLN A 65 -9.63 2.32 -18.80
N SER A 66 -9.22 2.27 -20.08
CA SER A 66 -9.68 1.28 -21.06
C SER A 66 -9.25 -0.16 -20.74
N GLU A 67 -8.22 -0.31 -19.92
CA GLU A 67 -7.64 -1.59 -19.50
C GLU A 67 -8.36 -2.19 -18.29
N CYS A 68 -9.30 -1.44 -17.68
CA CYS A 68 -9.94 -1.86 -16.45
C CYS A 68 -10.89 -3.03 -16.69
N CYS A 69 -10.70 -4.12 -15.94
CA CYS A 69 -11.53 -5.31 -16.07
C CYS A 69 -12.86 -5.13 -15.30
N PRO A 70 -14.02 -5.58 -15.84
CA PRO A 70 -15.31 -5.46 -15.16
C PRO A 70 -15.33 -6.06 -13.75
N THR A 71 -14.61 -7.16 -13.52
CA THR A 71 -14.47 -7.78 -12.20
C THR A 71 -13.73 -6.88 -11.20
N GLN A 72 -12.69 -6.18 -11.64
CA GLN A 72 -11.96 -5.22 -10.80
C GLN A 72 -12.87 -4.05 -10.40
N LEU A 73 -13.71 -3.56 -11.31
CA LEU A 73 -14.70 -2.51 -11.03
C LEU A 73 -15.77 -2.96 -10.02
N LEU A 74 -16.24 -4.21 -10.12
CA LEU A 74 -17.19 -4.78 -9.18
C LEU A 74 -16.59 -4.92 -7.77
N LEU A 75 -15.36 -5.41 -7.67
CA LEU A 75 -14.63 -5.48 -6.40
C LEU A 75 -14.46 -4.09 -5.79
N LEU A 76 -14.04 -3.11 -6.59
CA LEU A 76 -13.89 -1.73 -6.15
C LEU A 76 -15.19 -1.14 -5.60
N LYS A 77 -16.31 -1.37 -6.32
CA LYS A 77 -17.63 -0.93 -5.88
C LYS A 77 -18.01 -1.55 -4.53
N SER A 78 -17.71 -2.83 -4.32
CA SER A 78 -18.00 -3.51 -3.05
C SER A 78 -17.22 -2.90 -1.87
N VAL A 79 -15.97 -2.51 -2.07
CA VAL A 79 -15.12 -1.87 -1.06
C VAL A 79 -15.68 -0.49 -0.68
N ILE A 80 -16.04 0.32 -1.68
CA ILE A 80 -16.68 1.62 -1.45
C ILE A 80 -17.99 1.46 -0.68
N ASP A 81 -18.83 0.50 -1.08
CA ASP A 81 -20.11 0.25 -0.42
C ASP A 81 -19.96 -0.23 1.01
N LEU A 82 -18.94 -1.04 1.29
CA LEU A 82 -18.58 -1.47 2.64
C LEU A 82 -18.17 -0.26 3.51
N ALA A 83 -17.32 0.60 2.99
CA ALA A 83 -16.89 1.83 3.67
C ALA A 83 -18.07 2.75 3.97
N ALA A 84 -18.96 2.96 2.99
CA ALA A 84 -20.18 3.75 3.15
C ALA A 84 -21.13 3.16 4.21
N LYS A 85 -21.31 1.83 4.23
CA LYS A 85 -22.10 1.13 5.27
C LYS A 85 -21.51 1.33 6.66
N LYS A 86 -20.19 1.23 6.82
CA LYS A 86 -19.51 1.46 8.10
C LYS A 86 -19.66 2.91 8.56
N LYS A 87 -19.48 3.88 7.65
CA LYS A 87 -19.70 5.31 7.91
C LYS A 87 -21.11 5.58 8.46
N ARG A 88 -22.15 5.06 7.79
CA ARG A 88 -23.55 5.22 8.23
C ARG A 88 -23.81 4.68 9.64
N ARG A 89 -23.24 3.52 9.98
CA ARG A 89 -23.37 2.94 11.31
C ARG A 89 -22.68 3.78 12.39
N CYS A 90 -21.52 4.35 12.09
CA CYS A 90 -20.82 5.23 13.03
C CYS A 90 -21.48 6.61 13.19
N THR A 91 -22.10 7.16 12.14
CA THR A 91 -22.82 8.45 12.23
C THR A 91 -24.19 8.37 12.91
N MET A 92 -24.73 7.15 13.10
CA MET A 92 -26.04 6.90 13.72
C MET A 92 -25.92 6.56 15.22
N VAL A 93 -25.07 7.27 15.95
CA VAL A 93 -25.09 7.21 17.42
C VAL A 93 -26.32 7.97 17.92
N GLN A 94 -27.30 7.26 18.49
CA GLN A 94 -28.40 7.87 19.22
C GLN A 94 -27.83 8.65 20.40
N ARG A 95 -27.96 9.97 20.39
CA ARG A 95 -27.65 10.82 21.55
C ARG A 95 -28.79 10.73 22.54
N LYS A 96 -28.48 10.72 23.84
CA LYS A 96 -29.53 10.77 24.87
C LYS A 96 -30.12 12.18 24.86
N THR A 97 -31.42 12.30 25.12
CA THR A 97 -32.08 13.63 25.17
C THR A 97 -31.45 14.54 26.23
N SER A 98 -30.83 13.96 27.28
CA SER A 98 -30.04 14.69 28.28
C SER A 98 -28.87 15.47 27.69
N ASP A 99 -28.31 15.03 26.55
CA ASP A 99 -27.15 15.68 25.93
C ASP A 99 -27.50 17.04 25.30
N TYR A 100 -28.79 17.39 25.22
CA TYR A 100 -29.30 18.65 24.67
C TYR A 100 -29.76 19.66 25.74
N PHE A 101 -29.82 19.25 27.00
CA PHE A 101 -30.25 20.12 28.10
C PHE A 101 -29.14 20.21 29.15
N PRO A 102 -28.21 21.18 29.02
CA PRO A 102 -27.23 21.44 30.07
C PRO A 102 -27.94 21.95 31.33
N GLN A 103 -27.50 21.46 32.50
CA GLN A 103 -27.96 21.89 33.83
C GLN A 103 -27.38 23.25 34.23
#